data_AF-A0A9X0CN53-F1
#
_entry.id   AF-A0A9X0CN53-F1
#
_cell.length_a   1.000
_cell.length_b   1.000
_cell.length_c   1.000
_cell.angle_alpha   90.00
_cell.angle_beta   90.00
_cell.angle_gamma   90.00
#
_symmetry.space_group_name_H-M   'P 1'
#
loop_
_entity.id
_entity.type
_entity.pdbx_description
1 polymer ?
#
loop_
_entity_poly.entity_id
_entity_poly.type
_entity_poly.pdbx_seq_one_letter_code
_entity_poly.pdbx_strand_id
1 'polypeptide(L)'
;MPPNTPETEEFKNLRTNFDRDFPQLLSVLKGTNNIDPIAVSVEKETDALNKEVIKRIEAPFNYRGWEYTGMDQDEEEEDFAEEEEEEEEEEEDIYNKDKKKIFGDTNHYCPVMLKDKFVLWPGIAECASKYRERTYFFSSTEARSTFLEDPESFLPSDKPLR
;
A
#
# COMPACT_ATOMS: atom_id res chain seq x y z
N MET A 1 3.03 -20.21 -34.14
CA MET A 1 1.71 -20.50 -34.74
C MET A 1 1.55 -22.01 -34.79
N PRO A 2 0.42 -22.59 -34.34
CA PRO A 2 0.21 -24.03 -34.45
C PRO A 2 0.23 -24.47 -35.93
N PRO A 3 0.69 -25.70 -36.22
CA PRO A 3 0.79 -26.20 -37.60
C PRO A 3 -0.59 -26.24 -38.29
N ASN A 4 -0.63 -26.17 -39.62
CA ASN A 4 -1.88 -26.24 -40.38
C ASN A 4 -2.27 -27.70 -40.62
N THR A 5 -2.84 -28.32 -39.59
CA THR A 5 -3.38 -29.69 -39.66
C THR A 5 -4.88 -29.71 -39.29
N PRO A 6 -5.65 -30.72 -39.75
CA PRO A 6 -7.08 -30.85 -39.43
C PRO A 6 -7.36 -30.83 -37.92
N GLU A 7 -6.46 -31.40 -37.11
CA GLU A 7 -6.58 -31.46 -35.65
C GLU A 7 -6.46 -30.08 -34.97
N THR A 8 -5.89 -29.09 -35.66
CA THR A 8 -5.75 -27.71 -35.15
C THR A 8 -6.84 -26.76 -35.63
N GLU A 9 -7.68 -27.19 -36.57
CA GLU A 9 -8.70 -26.34 -37.22
C GLU A 9 -9.77 -25.89 -36.21
N GLU A 10 -10.23 -26.81 -35.36
CA GLU A 10 -11.19 -26.52 -34.30
C GLU A 10 -10.69 -25.45 -33.32
N PHE A 11 -9.44 -25.57 -32.88
CA PHE A 11 -8.83 -24.59 -31.96
C PHE A 11 -8.65 -23.20 -32.61
N LYS A 12 -8.32 -23.16 -33.90
CA LYS A 12 -8.22 -21.89 -34.66
C LYS A 12 -9.57 -21.22 -34.78
N ASN A 13 -10.62 -21.99 -35.06
CA ASN A 13 -11.99 -21.48 -35.12
C ASN A 13 -12.44 -20.93 -33.75
N LEU A 14 -12.13 -21.65 -32.66
CA LEU A 14 -12.45 -21.19 -31.31
C LEU A 14 -11.72 -19.89 -30.94
N ARG A 15 -10.43 -19.79 -31.25
CA ARG A 15 -9.62 -18.58 -31.07
C ARG A 15 -10.19 -17.41 -31.87
N THR A 16 -10.54 -17.64 -33.13
CA THR A 16 -11.07 -16.60 -34.03
C THR A 16 -12.42 -16.08 -33.53
N ASN A 17 -13.29 -16.96 -33.04
CA ASN A 17 -14.55 -16.57 -32.42
C ASN A 17 -14.30 -15.75 -31.15
N PHE A 18 -13.38 -16.19 -30.27
CA PHE A 18 -13.01 -15.43 -29.08
C PHE A 18 -12.48 -14.03 -29.42
N ASP A 19 -11.54 -13.92 -30.36
CA ASP A 19 -10.93 -12.64 -30.76
C ASP A 19 -11.97 -11.68 -31.36
N ARG A 20 -13.00 -12.22 -32.02
CA ARG A 20 -14.14 -11.44 -32.54
C ARG A 20 -15.10 -10.99 -31.43
N ASP A 21 -15.42 -11.87 -30.49
CA ASP A 21 -16.53 -11.67 -29.54
C ASP A 21 -16.05 -10.96 -28.25
N PHE A 22 -14.79 -11.15 -27.84
CA PHE A 22 -14.22 -10.57 -26.62
C PHE A 22 -14.23 -9.03 -26.57
N PRO A 23 -13.91 -8.29 -27.66
CA PRO A 23 -14.00 -6.83 -27.64
C PRO A 23 -15.41 -6.31 -27.35
N GLN A 24 -16.46 -6.99 -27.86
CA GLN A 24 -17.85 -6.62 -27.60
C GLN A 24 -18.20 -6.85 -26.13
N LEU A 25 -17.83 -8.00 -25.56
CA LEU A 25 -17.99 -8.29 -24.15
C LEU A 25 -17.26 -7.26 -23.27
N LEU A 26 -16.01 -6.92 -23.63
CA LEU A 26 -15.19 -5.94 -22.91
C LEU A 26 -15.83 -4.55 -22.91
N SER A 27 -16.44 -4.15 -24.03
CA SER A 27 -17.16 -2.88 -24.14
C SER A 27 -18.37 -2.83 -23.20
N VAL A 28 -19.10 -3.93 -23.03
CA VAL A 28 -20.22 -4.00 -22.09
C VAL A 28 -19.70 -3.93 -20.66
N LEU A 29 -18.71 -4.75 -20.29
CA LEU A 29 -18.13 -4.77 -18.94
C LEU A 29 -17.62 -3.39 -18.50
N LYS A 30 -16.85 -2.71 -19.35
CA LYS A 30 -16.30 -1.38 -19.05
C LYS A 30 -17.37 -0.29 -19.10
N GLY A 31 -18.27 -0.33 -20.08
CA GLY A 31 -19.24 0.74 -20.32
C GLY A 31 -20.42 0.72 -19.36
N THR A 32 -21.00 -0.44 -19.06
CA THR A 32 -22.21 -0.53 -18.23
C THR A 32 -21.91 -0.74 -16.77
N ASN A 33 -20.84 -1.47 -16.45
CA ASN A 33 -20.53 -1.88 -15.08
C ASN A 33 -19.30 -1.15 -14.51
N ASN A 34 -18.60 -0.33 -15.30
CA ASN A 34 -17.32 0.30 -14.92
C ASN A 34 -16.30 -0.70 -14.35
N ILE A 35 -16.35 -1.95 -14.83
CA ILE A 35 -15.41 -3.00 -14.42
C ILE A 35 -14.26 -2.98 -15.43
N ASP A 36 -13.06 -2.67 -14.95
CA ASP A 36 -11.83 -2.85 -15.71
C ASP A 36 -11.23 -4.23 -15.42
N PRO A 37 -11.20 -5.16 -16.41
CA PRO A 37 -10.67 -6.49 -16.18
C PRO A 37 -9.15 -6.46 -15.96
N ILE A 38 -8.70 -7.24 -14.98
CA ILE A 38 -7.27 -7.44 -14.72
C ILE A 38 -6.71 -8.41 -15.77
N ALA A 39 -5.82 -7.92 -16.63
CA ALA A 39 -5.09 -8.75 -17.59
C ALA A 39 -3.75 -9.20 -17.01
N VAL A 40 -3.44 -10.49 -17.12
CA VAL A 40 -2.17 -11.07 -16.65
C VAL A 40 -1.56 -11.93 -17.75
N SER A 41 -0.25 -11.78 -17.98
CA SER A 41 0.48 -12.58 -18.97
C SER A 41 0.68 -14.00 -18.46
N VAL A 42 0.27 -14.99 -19.25
CA VAL A 42 0.43 -16.42 -18.97
C VAL A 42 1.83 -16.98 -19.27
N GLU A 43 2.78 -16.11 -19.62
CA GLU A 43 4.17 -16.50 -19.91
C GLU A 43 4.99 -16.83 -18.65
N LYS A 44 4.47 -16.49 -17.47
CA LYS A 44 5.12 -16.71 -16.18
C LYS A 44 4.75 -18.08 -15.60
N GLU A 45 5.60 -18.58 -14.71
CA GLU A 45 5.30 -19.73 -13.87
C GLU A 45 4.00 -19.49 -13.07
N THR A 46 3.23 -20.55 -12.82
CA THR A 46 1.93 -20.50 -12.14
C THR A 46 1.97 -19.76 -10.81
N ASP A 47 3.03 -19.97 -10.02
CA ASP A 47 3.18 -19.34 -8.71
C ASP A 47 3.45 -17.85 -8.81
N ALA A 48 4.27 -17.44 -9.78
CA ALA A 48 4.54 -16.03 -10.06
C ALA A 48 3.28 -15.33 -10.57
N LEU A 49 2.49 -16.02 -11.41
CA LEU A 49 1.21 -15.52 -11.91
C LEU A 49 0.19 -15.34 -10.79
N ASN A 50 0.05 -16.33 -9.90
CA ASN A 50 -0.85 -16.26 -8.75
C ASN A 50 -0.51 -15.08 -7.83
N LYS A 51 0.78 -14.88 -7.51
CA LYS A 51 1.24 -13.74 -6.71
C LYS A 51 0.93 -12.40 -7.39
N GLU A 52 1.11 -12.32 -8.70
CA GLU A 52 0.81 -11.10 -9.46
C GLU A 52 -0.69 -10.79 -9.52
N VAL A 53 -1.55 -11.81 -9.69
CA VAL A 53 -3.01 -11.66 -9.66
C VAL A 53 -3.47 -11.16 -8.30
N ILE A 54 -3.04 -11.82 -7.22
CA ILE A 54 -3.39 -11.44 -5.84
C ILE A 54 -2.97 -10.00 -5.58
N LYS A 55 -1.72 -9.64 -5.92
CA LYS A 55 -1.20 -8.28 -5.76
C LYS A 55 -2.07 -7.23 -6.47
N ARG A 56 -2.55 -7.49 -7.69
CA ARG A 56 -3.40 -6.53 -8.42
C ARG A 56 -4.81 -6.41 -7.84
N ILE A 57 -5.37 -7.51 -7.35
CA ILE A 57 -6.69 -7.53 -6.72
C ILE A 57 -6.66 -6.80 -5.38
N GLU A 58 -5.60 -6.99 -4.59
CA GLU A 58 -5.45 -6.42 -3.25
C GLU A 58 -4.94 -4.97 -3.28
N ALA A 59 -4.20 -4.55 -4.31
CA ALA A 59 -3.67 -3.19 -4.44
C ALA A 59 -4.65 -2.06 -4.08
N PRO A 60 -5.91 -2.04 -4.57
CA PRO A 60 -6.87 -0.98 -4.19
C PRO A 60 -7.39 -1.07 -2.75
N PHE A 61 -7.24 -2.20 -2.08
CA PHE A 61 -7.69 -2.41 -0.68
C PHE A 61 -6.56 -2.21 0.33
N ASN A 62 -5.31 -2.14 -0.12
CA ASN A 62 -4.17 -1.91 0.74
C ASN A 62 -4.07 -0.43 1.10
N TYR A 63 -3.98 -0.15 2.40
CA TYR A 63 -3.65 1.21 2.86
C TYR A 63 -2.27 1.57 2.32
N ARG A 64 -2.16 2.74 1.68
CA ARG A 64 -0.90 3.24 1.12
C ARG A 64 -0.40 4.37 2.00
N GLY A 65 0.85 4.27 2.45
CA GLY A 65 1.50 5.38 3.15
C GLY A 65 1.91 6.49 2.19
N TRP A 66 2.12 7.68 2.74
CA TRP A 66 2.62 8.85 1.99
C TRP A 66 3.72 9.56 2.76
N GLU A 67 4.47 10.40 2.06
CA GLU A 67 5.49 11.23 2.68
C GLU A 67 4.82 12.23 3.62
N TYR A 68 5.37 12.40 4.82
CA TYR A 68 4.82 13.36 5.78
C TYR A 68 5.16 14.78 5.31
N THR A 69 4.14 15.64 5.23
CA THR A 69 4.25 17.00 4.72
C THR A 69 3.82 18.03 5.77
N GLY A 70 4.04 19.32 5.47
CA GLY A 70 3.54 20.41 6.33
C GLY A 70 2.02 20.41 6.46
N MET A 71 1.28 19.93 5.45
CA MET A 71 -0.18 19.82 5.55
C MET A 71 -0.60 18.77 6.58
N ASP A 72 0.12 17.65 6.67
CA ASP A 72 -0.13 16.64 7.71
C ASP A 72 0.18 17.19 9.11
N GLN A 73 1.18 18.07 9.21
CA GLN A 73 1.51 18.74 10.47
C GLN A 73 0.41 19.72 10.89
N ASP A 74 -0.06 20.55 9.96
CA ASP A 74 -1.11 21.54 10.22
C ASP A 74 -2.43 20.83 10.62
N GLU A 75 -2.80 19.73 9.94
CA GLU A 75 -3.96 18.90 10.27
C GLU A 75 -3.85 18.29 11.68
N GLU A 76 -2.70 17.70 12.02
CA GLU A 76 -2.46 17.19 13.39
C GLU A 76 -2.57 18.32 14.43
N GLU A 77 -2.02 19.51 14.17
CA GLU A 77 -2.09 20.65 15.09
C GLU A 77 -3.53 21.16 15.30
N GLU A 78 -4.37 21.15 14.25
CA GLU A 78 -5.80 21.49 14.34
C GLU A 78 -6.58 20.43 15.15
N ASP A 79 -6.38 19.14 14.89
CA ASP A 79 -7.04 18.04 15.62
C ASP A 79 -6.74 18.11 17.13
N PHE A 80 -5.48 18.35 17.51
CA PHE A 80 -5.12 18.47 18.93
C PHE A 80 -5.67 19.74 19.59
N ALA A 81 -5.84 20.82 18.84
CA ALA A 81 -6.43 22.03 19.39
C ALA A 81 -7.93 21.85 19.66
N GLU A 82 -8.65 21.13 18.78
CA GLU A 82 -10.05 20.78 19.01
C GLU A 82 -10.23 19.82 20.21
N GLU A 83 -9.36 18.81 20.36
CA GLU A 83 -9.37 17.92 21.54
C GLU A 83 -9.11 18.68 22.85
N GLU A 84 -8.18 19.64 22.87
CA GLU A 84 -7.90 20.47 24.05
C GLU A 84 -9.05 21.44 24.40
N GLU A 85 -9.79 21.94 23.42
CA GLU A 85 -11.00 22.74 23.68
C GLU A 85 -12.17 21.90 24.24
N GLU A 86 -12.20 20.57 23.97
CA GLU A 86 -13.15 19.65 24.59
C GLU A 86 -12.71 19.16 25.98
N GLU A 87 -11.40 19.15 26.28
CA GLU A 87 -10.79 18.77 27.58
C GLU A 87 -10.46 19.99 28.49
N GLU A 88 -11.40 20.92 28.70
CA GLU A 88 -11.27 21.92 29.78
C GLU A 88 -11.33 21.24 31.17
N GLU A 89 -10.16 20.84 31.71
CA GLU A 89 -9.71 20.82 33.12
C GLU A 89 -8.70 19.68 33.38
N GLU A 90 -7.46 19.77 32.92
CA GLU A 90 -6.31 19.16 33.62
C GLU A 90 -5.00 19.88 33.24
N GLU A 91 -4.21 20.29 34.25
CA GLU A 91 -3.11 21.26 34.15
C GLU A 91 -2.07 20.97 33.04
N GLU A 92 -1.88 21.95 32.14
CA GLU A 92 -0.90 21.93 31.06
C GLU A 92 0.56 21.87 31.55
N ASP A 93 1.28 20.80 31.19
CA ASP A 93 2.74 20.75 31.28
C ASP A 93 3.35 21.12 29.91
N ILE A 94 3.84 22.35 29.81
CA ILE A 94 4.33 23.09 28.62
C ILE A 94 5.47 22.38 27.83
N TYR A 95 6.00 21.28 28.35
CA TYR A 95 7.10 20.52 27.75
C TYR A 95 6.64 19.37 26.83
N ASN A 96 5.34 19.21 26.58
CA ASN A 96 4.76 18.07 25.86
C ASN A 96 4.46 18.27 24.36
N LYS A 97 4.98 19.32 23.69
CA LYS A 97 4.72 19.51 22.25
C LYS A 97 5.17 18.34 21.37
N ASP A 98 6.22 17.62 21.75
CA ASP A 98 6.68 16.42 21.04
C ASP A 98 5.85 15.16 21.37
N LYS A 99 5.01 15.17 22.42
CA LYS A 99 4.18 14.02 22.81
C LYS A 99 2.82 13.96 22.12
N LYS A 100 2.43 15.01 21.40
CA LYS A 100 1.14 15.04 20.72
C LYS A 100 1.15 14.22 19.42
N LYS A 101 2.29 14.04 18.74
CA LYS A 101 2.32 13.23 17.51
C LYS A 101 1.95 11.77 17.77
N ILE A 102 1.03 11.24 16.96
CA ILE A 102 0.71 9.80 16.96
C ILE A 102 1.85 9.03 16.30
N PHE A 103 2.79 8.58 17.11
CA PHE A 103 3.94 7.83 16.63
C PHE A 103 3.57 6.42 16.16
N GLY A 104 4.30 5.95 15.15
CA GLY A 104 4.33 4.56 14.75
C GLY A 104 4.88 3.62 15.82
N ASP A 105 4.81 2.32 15.58
CA ASP A 105 5.23 1.28 16.54
C ASP A 105 6.73 1.36 16.91
N THR A 106 7.54 2.01 16.08
CA THR A 106 8.98 2.22 16.33
C THR A 106 9.31 3.60 16.89
N ASN A 107 8.30 4.40 17.24
CA ASN A 107 8.45 5.75 17.74
C ASN A 107 9.35 6.60 16.81
N HIS A 108 10.32 7.34 17.34
CA HIS A 108 11.32 8.11 16.61
C HIS A 108 12.46 7.27 15.98
N TYR A 109 12.39 5.93 16.01
CA TYR A 109 13.40 5.06 15.41
C TYR A 109 12.97 4.51 14.04
N CYS A 110 13.98 4.26 13.19
CA CYS A 110 13.78 3.76 11.85
C CYS A 110 13.33 2.28 11.84
N PRO A 111 12.12 1.96 11.34
CA PRO A 111 11.61 0.59 11.34
C PRO A 111 12.40 -0.34 10.40
N VAL A 112 12.90 0.18 9.29
CA VAL A 112 13.74 -0.58 8.34
C VAL A 112 15.06 -1.00 8.98
N MET A 113 15.74 -0.09 9.67
CA MET A 113 17.01 -0.40 10.35
C MET A 113 16.82 -1.36 11.52
N LEU A 114 15.68 -1.25 12.21
CA LEU A 114 15.31 -2.18 13.27
C LEU A 114 15.08 -3.59 12.72
N LYS A 115 14.36 -3.73 11.60
CA LYS A 115 14.09 -5.06 11.01
C LYS A 115 15.30 -5.69 10.34
N ASP A 116 16.03 -4.93 9.51
CA ASP A 116 17.08 -5.51 8.65
C ASP A 116 18.41 -5.68 9.39
N LYS A 117 18.70 -4.77 10.33
CA LYS A 117 20.00 -4.72 11.02
C LYS A 117 19.89 -4.95 12.52
N PHE A 118 18.69 -5.04 13.07
CA PHE A 118 18.45 -5.15 14.52
C PHE A 118 19.08 -3.99 15.31
N VAL A 119 19.08 -2.79 14.71
CA VAL A 119 19.64 -1.56 15.32
C VAL A 119 18.56 -0.50 15.43
N LEU A 120 18.42 0.06 16.64
CA LEU A 120 17.61 1.26 16.89
C LEU A 120 18.38 2.48 16.36
N TRP A 121 18.12 2.83 15.11
CA TRP A 121 18.70 4.01 14.48
C TRP A 121 17.73 5.19 14.58
N PRO A 122 18.14 6.36 15.10
CA PRO A 122 17.26 7.52 15.20
C PRO A 122 16.87 8.00 13.81
N GLY A 123 15.56 8.19 13.58
CA GLY A 123 15.06 8.71 12.32
C GLY A 123 15.19 10.23 12.21
N ILE A 124 15.14 10.73 10.98
CA ILE A 124 15.23 12.16 10.65
C ILE A 124 13.83 12.64 10.30
N ALA A 125 13.41 13.80 10.84
CA ALA A 125 12.09 14.37 10.61
C ALA A 125 11.79 14.63 9.12
N GLU A 126 12.78 15.09 8.35
CA GLU A 126 12.65 15.30 6.90
C GLU A 126 12.37 14.02 6.10
N CYS A 127 12.73 12.87 6.66
CA CYS A 127 12.51 11.57 6.04
C CYS A 127 11.24 10.88 6.55
N ALA A 128 10.36 11.56 7.28
CA ALA A 128 9.16 10.94 7.86
C ALA A 128 8.11 10.54 6.81
N SER A 129 7.27 9.57 7.17
CA SER A 129 6.10 9.15 6.38
C SER A 129 4.92 8.79 7.29
N LYS A 130 3.70 9.02 6.80
CA LYS A 130 2.46 8.63 7.47
C LYS A 130 1.95 7.29 6.92
N TYR A 131 1.58 6.37 7.81
CA TYR A 131 0.97 5.09 7.47
C TYR A 131 -0.02 4.65 8.55
N ARG A 132 -1.28 4.40 8.18
CA ARG A 132 -2.40 4.07 9.09
C ARG A 132 -2.54 5.09 10.23
N GLU A 133 -2.57 6.37 9.90
CA GLU A 133 -2.64 7.50 10.86
C GLU A 133 -1.52 7.52 11.90
N ARG A 134 -0.37 6.93 11.57
CA ARG A 134 0.82 6.93 12.43
C ARG A 134 2.02 7.46 11.68
N THR A 135 2.79 8.29 12.37
CA THR A 135 3.99 8.91 11.82
C THR A 135 5.23 8.07 12.12
N TYR A 136 5.93 7.66 11.06
CA TYR A 136 7.17 6.88 11.11
C TYR A 136 8.35 7.72 10.67
N PHE A 137 9.49 7.55 11.35
CA PHE A 137 10.73 8.27 11.06
C PHE A 137 11.77 7.32 10.45
N PHE A 138 12.63 7.84 9.56
CA PHE A 138 13.58 7.01 8.81
C PHE A 138 14.99 7.57 8.85
N SER A 139 15.98 6.68 8.78
CA SER A 139 17.40 7.04 8.76
C SER A 139 17.84 7.72 7.46
N SER A 140 17.06 7.51 6.38
CA SER A 140 17.32 8.03 5.04
C SER A 140 16.04 7.97 4.20
N THR A 141 16.03 8.69 3.08
CA THR A 141 14.96 8.64 2.07
C THR A 141 14.82 7.24 1.45
N GLU A 142 15.94 6.53 1.28
CA GLU A 142 15.95 5.14 0.79
C GLU A 142 15.16 4.22 1.72
N ALA A 143 15.42 4.30 3.03
CA ALA A 143 14.68 3.53 4.02
C ALA A 143 13.18 3.87 4.03
N ARG A 144 12.81 5.14 3.84
CA ARG A 144 11.41 5.56 3.69
C ARG A 144 10.77 4.90 2.46
N SER A 145 11.43 4.95 1.31
CA SER A 145 10.92 4.34 0.07
C SER A 145 10.72 2.83 0.22
N THR A 146 11.71 2.14 0.81
CA THR A 146 11.60 0.69 1.08
C THR A 146 10.42 0.38 2.01
N PHE A 147 10.18 1.20 3.03
CA PHE A 147 9.02 1.03 3.90
C PHE A 147 7.70 1.24 3.14
N LEU A 148 7.58 2.30 2.34
CA LEU A 148 6.35 2.61 1.59
C LEU A 148 6.00 1.56 0.53
N GLU A 149 6.96 0.76 0.07
CA GLU A 149 6.71 -0.36 -0.85
C GLU A 149 5.98 -1.54 -0.19
N ASP A 150 6.33 -1.86 1.07
CA ASP A 150 5.73 -2.96 1.83
C ASP A 150 5.73 -2.69 3.36
N PRO A 151 4.90 -1.73 3.84
CA PRO A 151 4.92 -1.30 5.23
C PRO A 151 4.61 -2.44 6.21
N GLU A 152 3.68 -3.33 5.85
CA GLU A 152 3.23 -4.43 6.70
C GLU A 152 4.36 -5.40 7.06
N SER A 153 5.37 -5.52 6.19
CA SER A 153 6.51 -6.38 6.48
C SER A 153 7.42 -5.78 7.56
N PHE A 154 7.50 -4.45 7.68
CA PHE A 154 8.37 -3.76 8.63
C PHE A 154 7.70 -3.50 9.97
N LEU A 155 6.37 -3.62 10.02
CA LEU A 155 5.59 -3.43 11.21
C LEU A 155 5.28 -4.77 11.87
N PRO A 156 5.10 -4.79 13.21
CA PRO A 156 4.58 -5.96 13.89
C PRO A 156 3.22 -6.32 13.28
N SER A 157 3.09 -7.53 12.76
CA SER A 157 1.82 -8.03 12.23
C SER A 157 0.90 -8.36 13.41
N ASP A 158 0.10 -7.39 13.86
CA ASP A 158 -0.86 -7.57 14.96
C ASP A 158 -2.18 -8.19 14.46
N LYS A 159 -2.11 -9.38 13.85
CA LYS A 159 -3.28 -10.24 13.69
C LYS A 159 -3.23 -11.32 14.77
N PRO A 160 -4.29 -11.50 15.58
CA PRO A 160 -4.49 -12.80 16.19
C PRO A 160 -4.69 -13.81 15.06
N LEU A 161 -4.03 -14.96 15.16
CA LEU A 161 -4.23 -16.08 14.25
C LEU A 161 -5.73 -16.42 14.19
N ARG A 162 -6.27 -16.44 12.98
CA ARG A 162 -7.62 -16.98 12.71
C ARG A 162 -7.62 -18.49 12.89
#